data_AF-A0A258DCT0-F1
#
_entry.id   AF-A0A258DCT0-F1
#
_cell.length_a   1.000
_cell.length_b   1.000
_cell.length_c   1.000
_cell.angle_alpha   90.00
_cell.angle_beta   90.00
_cell.angle_gamma   90.00
#
_symmetry.space_group_name_H-M   'P 1'
#
loop_
_entity.id
_entity.type
_entity.pdbx_description
1 polymer ?
#
loop_
_entity_poly.entity_id
_entity_poly.type
_entity_poly.pdbx_seq_one_letter_code
_entity_poly.pdbx_strand_id
1 'polypeptide(L)'
;RAMLLTIDRKSFIDILAQGVGEAGGVMEPAPGGVWGMPKELFDQVKGYGPDVAKNRAEAQAIMKKLGYGPDNRLKLKVSTRNHLLYRDPAVILIDQLKEIYIDGELDLVDTALWFNKVARKDYSVGLNTTGNGVDDPDQTYFEHYACKSERNYVGYCNPEIEKLFPIQSAERDIEKRKKLVWEIDKQILEEGFRPIIMWNASGTCWQPYVKGYRPMVNSLYNGSRFEDVWLDK
;
A
#
# COMPACT_ATOMS: atom_id res chain seq x y z
N ARG A 1 14.48 3.71 -3.25
CA ARG A 1 14.93 4.25 -1.94
C ARG A 1 14.55 5.73 -1.71
N ALA A 2 15.05 6.71 -2.48
CA ALA A 2 14.72 8.13 -2.25
C ALA A 2 13.21 8.42 -2.25
N MET A 3 12.48 7.85 -3.22
CA MET A 3 11.01 7.95 -3.28
C MET A 3 10.32 7.38 -2.03
N LEU A 4 10.79 6.26 -1.47
CA LEU A 4 10.23 5.69 -0.23
C LEU A 4 10.39 6.66 0.95
N LEU A 5 11.58 7.25 1.08
CA LEU A 5 11.94 8.13 2.19
C LEU A 5 11.11 9.43 2.22
N THR A 6 10.62 9.93 1.08
CA THR A 6 9.84 11.18 1.07
C THR A 6 8.38 11.00 1.51
N ILE A 7 7.90 9.75 1.56
CA ILE A 7 6.48 9.43 1.81
C ILE A 7 6.13 9.82 3.25
N ASP A 8 5.33 10.86 3.38
CA ASP A 8 4.65 11.25 4.62
C ASP A 8 3.26 10.61 4.65
N ARG A 9 3.20 9.44 5.27
CA ARG A 9 1.98 8.63 5.44
C ARG A 9 0.92 9.34 6.27
N LYS A 10 1.32 10.16 7.23
CA LYS A 10 0.38 10.91 8.07
C LYS A 10 -0.41 11.90 7.23
N SER A 11 0.25 12.62 6.33
CA SER A 11 -0.43 13.54 5.40
C SER A 11 -1.47 12.82 4.54
N PHE A 12 -1.17 11.61 4.03
CA PHE A 12 -2.17 10.82 3.29
C PHE A 12 -3.38 10.49 4.16
N ILE A 13 -3.17 10.01 5.38
CA ILE A 13 -4.23 9.63 6.32
C ILE A 13 -5.09 10.83 6.73
N ASP A 14 -4.45 11.96 7.06
CA ASP A 14 -5.16 13.18 7.48
C ASP A 14 -6.00 13.76 6.32
N ILE A 15 -5.43 13.83 5.11
CA ILE A 15 -6.09 14.46 3.96
C ILE A 15 -7.18 13.54 3.38
N LEU A 16 -6.89 12.25 3.18
CA LEU A 16 -7.78 11.33 2.48
C LEU A 16 -8.80 10.65 3.40
N ALA A 17 -8.42 10.39 4.65
CA ALA A 17 -9.26 9.66 5.60
C ALA A 17 -9.65 10.48 6.83
N GLN A 18 -9.37 11.79 6.86
CA GLN A 18 -9.69 12.69 7.98
C GLN A 18 -9.13 12.17 9.32
N GLY A 19 -7.98 11.50 9.28
CA GLY A 19 -7.33 10.91 10.45
C GLY A 19 -7.82 9.52 10.85
N VAL A 20 -8.80 8.94 10.13
CA VAL A 20 -9.44 7.65 10.47
C VAL A 20 -8.75 6.44 9.80
N GLY A 21 -7.65 6.66 9.06
CA GLY A 21 -6.83 5.59 8.48
C GLY A 21 -5.62 5.21 9.35
N GLU A 22 -4.90 4.17 8.93
CA GLU A 22 -3.76 3.64 9.69
C GLU A 22 -2.48 3.58 8.84
N ALA A 23 -1.34 3.78 9.48
CA ALA A 23 -0.04 3.49 8.89
C ALA A 23 0.36 2.07 9.26
N GLY A 24 0.60 1.22 8.25
CA GLY A 24 0.95 -0.17 8.44
C GLY A 24 1.88 -0.67 7.34
N GLY A 25 2.40 -1.88 7.58
CA GLY A 25 3.18 -2.62 6.60
C GLY A 25 2.30 -3.26 5.53
N VAL A 26 2.79 -4.33 4.95
CA VAL A 26 2.07 -5.16 3.98
C VAL A 26 0.83 -5.81 4.59
N MET A 27 0.83 -6.05 5.91
CA MET A 27 -0.31 -6.55 6.65
C MET A 27 -1.05 -5.42 7.39
N GLU A 28 -2.37 -5.58 7.57
CA GLU A 28 -3.20 -4.58 8.25
C GLU A 28 -2.80 -4.47 9.73
N PRO A 29 -2.55 -3.26 10.26
CA PRO A 29 -2.19 -3.09 11.66
C PRO A 29 -3.38 -3.35 12.59
N ALA A 30 -3.08 -3.70 13.84
CA ALA A 30 -4.10 -3.81 14.89
C ALA A 30 -4.71 -2.42 15.20
N PRO A 31 -5.99 -2.33 15.56
CA PRO A 31 -6.91 -3.44 15.84
C PRO A 31 -7.64 -3.99 14.61
N GLY A 32 -7.47 -3.39 13.43
CA GLY A 32 -8.11 -3.82 12.19
C GLY A 32 -7.65 -5.22 11.78
N GLY A 33 -6.33 -5.41 11.63
CA GLY A 33 -5.72 -6.69 11.30
C GLY A 33 -5.16 -7.45 12.49
N VAL A 34 -4.84 -8.72 12.27
CA VAL A 34 -4.27 -9.63 13.30
C VAL A 34 -2.81 -9.99 13.06
N TRP A 35 -2.30 -9.71 11.85
CA TRP A 35 -0.98 -10.10 11.38
C TRP A 35 -0.01 -8.92 11.26
N GLY A 36 -0.50 -7.68 11.28
CA GLY A 36 0.32 -6.47 11.20
C GLY A 36 1.36 -6.38 12.32
N MET A 37 2.53 -5.85 11.98
CA MET A 37 3.56 -5.57 12.96
C MET A 37 3.14 -4.44 13.91
N PRO A 38 3.48 -4.51 15.21
CA PRO A 38 3.31 -3.41 16.14
C PRO A 38 3.98 -2.11 15.67
N LYS A 39 3.39 -0.97 16.03
CA LYS A 39 3.86 0.35 15.64
C LYS A 39 5.33 0.58 16.00
N GLU A 40 5.77 0.08 17.15
CA GLU A 40 7.14 0.23 17.63
C GLU A 40 8.15 -0.45 16.70
N LEU A 41 7.78 -1.58 16.08
CA LEU A 41 8.62 -2.25 15.09
C LEU A 41 8.53 -1.55 13.73
N PHE A 42 7.33 -1.12 13.32
CA PHE A 42 7.11 -0.39 12.08
C PHE A 42 7.91 0.91 12.00
N ASP A 43 7.91 1.70 13.07
CA ASP A 43 8.62 2.99 13.12
C ASP A 43 10.15 2.82 13.05
N GLN A 44 10.67 1.63 13.40
CA GLN A 44 12.10 1.31 13.29
C GLN A 44 12.51 0.94 11.86
N VAL A 45 11.56 0.62 10.98
CA VAL A 45 11.85 0.30 9.59
C VAL A 45 12.34 1.54 8.86
N LYS A 46 13.49 1.42 8.17
CA LYS A 46 14.16 2.57 7.58
C LYS A 46 13.27 3.23 6.51
N GLY A 47 12.82 4.47 6.76
CA GLY A 47 11.92 5.22 5.87
C GLY A 47 10.43 5.09 6.19
N TYR A 48 10.09 4.45 7.30
CA TYR A 48 8.74 4.37 7.86
C TYR A 48 8.62 5.07 9.21
N GLY A 49 9.74 5.41 9.86
CA GLY A 49 9.75 6.20 11.08
C GLY A 49 9.16 7.63 10.91
N PRO A 50 8.79 8.27 12.02
CA PRO A 50 7.95 9.48 12.02
C PRO A 50 8.67 10.78 11.59
N ASP A 51 10.00 10.81 11.55
CA ASP A 51 10.77 12.01 11.19
C ASP A 51 10.88 12.19 9.66
N VAL A 52 9.82 12.74 9.08
CA VAL A 52 9.71 13.02 7.64
C VAL A 52 10.80 13.99 7.17
N ALA A 53 11.14 15.00 7.96
CA ALA A 53 12.14 16.00 7.57
C ALA A 53 13.53 15.37 7.42
N LYS A 54 13.95 14.55 8.38
CA LYS A 54 15.19 13.76 8.30
C LYS A 54 15.17 12.80 7.12
N ASN A 55 14.06 12.09 6.89
CA ASN A 55 13.96 11.16 5.77
C ASN A 55 14.06 11.88 4.41
N ARG A 56 13.42 13.05 4.27
CA ARG A 56 13.52 13.89 3.06
C ARG A 56 14.94 14.43 2.86
N ALA A 57 15.63 14.83 3.91
CA ALA A 57 17.04 15.24 3.80
C ALA A 57 17.93 14.10 3.27
N GLU A 58 17.74 12.86 3.75
CA GLU A 58 18.43 11.67 3.22
C GLU A 58 18.06 11.43 1.75
N ALA A 59 16.78 11.54 1.40
CA ALA A 59 16.30 11.36 0.04
C ALA A 59 16.90 12.41 -0.92
N GLN A 60 16.92 13.69 -0.54
CA GLN A 60 17.56 14.77 -1.29
C GLN A 60 19.05 14.53 -1.48
N ALA A 61 19.76 14.02 -0.47
CA ALA A 61 21.16 13.65 -0.58
C ALA A 61 21.40 12.52 -1.59
N ILE A 62 20.51 11.52 -1.64
CA ILE A 62 20.54 10.47 -2.67
C ILE A 62 20.32 11.07 -4.06
N MET A 63 19.31 11.93 -4.22
CA MET A 63 18.98 12.54 -5.51
C MET A 63 20.13 13.42 -6.04
N LYS A 64 20.77 14.20 -5.16
CA LYS A 64 21.97 15.00 -5.51
C LYS A 64 23.14 14.14 -5.98
N LYS A 65 23.39 13.00 -5.31
CA LYS A 65 24.43 12.04 -5.75
C LYS A 65 24.12 11.43 -7.12
N LEU A 66 22.84 11.35 -7.49
CA LEU A 66 22.38 10.89 -8.80
C LEU A 66 22.34 12.02 -9.86
N GLY A 67 22.78 13.24 -9.51
CA GLY A 67 22.81 14.39 -10.41
C GLY A 67 21.50 15.19 -10.49
N TYR A 68 20.53 14.91 -9.62
CA TYR A 68 19.27 15.64 -9.55
C TYR A 68 19.25 16.64 -8.40
N GLY A 69 18.71 17.83 -8.66
CA GLY A 69 18.69 18.93 -7.72
C GLY A 69 17.62 19.97 -8.09
N PRO A 70 17.59 21.13 -7.41
CA PRO A 70 16.59 22.16 -7.68
C PRO A 70 16.60 22.64 -9.14
N ASP A 71 17.79 22.73 -9.76
CA ASP A 71 17.96 23.20 -11.13
C ASP A 71 17.90 22.09 -12.19
N ASN A 72 17.93 20.82 -11.78
CA ASN A 72 17.86 19.66 -12.66
C ASN A 72 16.99 18.57 -12.01
N ARG A 73 15.68 18.68 -12.20
CA ARG A 73 14.70 17.77 -11.59
C ARG A 73 14.46 16.56 -12.47
N LEU A 74 14.27 15.39 -11.85
CA LEU A 74 13.91 14.16 -12.54
C LEU A 74 12.44 14.24 -12.96
N LYS A 75 12.16 14.21 -14.27
CA LYS A 75 10.80 14.13 -14.81
C LYS A 75 10.37 12.68 -14.95
N LEU A 76 9.18 12.33 -14.44
CA LEU A 76 8.59 11.00 -14.63
C LEU A 76 7.07 11.06 -14.66
N LYS A 77 6.44 9.98 -15.15
CA LYS A 77 4.99 9.81 -15.10
C LYS A 77 4.58 8.98 -13.88
N VAL A 78 3.56 9.45 -13.18
CA VAL A 78 2.84 8.71 -12.13
C VAL A 78 1.51 8.25 -12.72
N SER A 79 1.48 7.00 -13.16
CA SER A 79 0.30 6.39 -13.76
C SER A 79 -0.69 5.93 -12.70
N THR A 80 -1.97 6.21 -12.90
CA THR A 80 -3.04 5.74 -12.02
C THR A 80 -4.40 5.71 -12.72
N ARG A 81 -5.41 5.11 -12.08
CA ARG A 81 -6.77 5.03 -12.64
C ARG A 81 -7.48 6.38 -12.58
N ASN A 82 -8.29 6.68 -13.59
CA ASN A 82 -9.16 7.87 -13.61
C ASN A 82 -10.38 7.70 -12.69
N HIS A 83 -10.14 7.60 -11.38
CA HIS A 83 -11.15 7.48 -10.34
C HIS A 83 -10.58 8.10 -9.05
N LEU A 84 -11.42 8.80 -8.26
CA LEU A 84 -10.97 9.60 -7.10
C LEU A 84 -10.13 8.81 -6.10
N LEU A 85 -10.54 7.58 -5.78
CA LEU A 85 -9.80 6.64 -4.92
C LEU A 85 -8.31 6.49 -5.27
N TYR A 86 -7.95 6.71 -6.53
CA TYR A 86 -6.60 6.55 -7.07
C TYR A 86 -5.96 7.91 -7.41
N ARG A 87 -6.74 8.81 -8.02
CA ARG A 87 -6.27 10.13 -8.44
C ARG A 87 -5.80 10.97 -7.26
N ASP A 88 -6.56 11.02 -6.17
CA ASP A 88 -6.28 11.90 -5.05
C ASP A 88 -4.96 11.53 -4.33
N PRO A 89 -4.70 10.26 -3.95
CA PRO A 89 -3.38 9.88 -3.45
C PRO A 89 -2.26 10.10 -4.48
N ALA A 90 -2.51 9.96 -5.79
CA ALA A 90 -1.48 10.23 -6.80
C ALA A 90 -1.03 11.69 -6.83
N VAL A 91 -1.97 12.63 -6.66
CA VAL A 91 -1.65 14.06 -6.57
C VAL A 91 -0.83 14.36 -5.31
N ILE A 92 -1.19 13.78 -4.16
CA ILE A 92 -0.41 13.94 -2.91
C ILE A 92 0.99 13.36 -3.08
N LEU A 93 1.12 12.17 -3.67
CA LEU A 93 2.42 11.56 -3.94
C LEU A 93 3.28 12.45 -4.84
N ILE A 94 2.73 12.95 -5.95
CA ILE A 94 3.43 13.87 -6.86
C ILE A 94 3.94 15.10 -6.11
N ASP A 95 3.14 15.65 -5.21
CA ASP A 95 3.56 16.80 -4.41
C ASP A 95 4.72 16.48 -3.47
N GLN A 96 4.66 15.34 -2.76
CA GLN A 96 5.76 14.89 -1.90
C GLN A 96 7.04 14.51 -2.68
N LEU A 97 6.91 14.09 -3.94
CA LEU A 97 8.05 13.80 -4.81
C LEU A 97 8.82 15.09 -5.21
N LYS A 98 8.14 16.24 -5.27
CA LYS A 98 8.80 17.54 -5.54
C LYS A 98 9.85 17.88 -4.49
N GLU A 99 9.60 17.55 -3.22
CA GLU A 99 10.51 17.77 -2.09
C GLU A 99 11.88 17.13 -2.31
N ILE A 100 11.96 16.11 -3.18
CA ILE A 100 13.19 15.38 -3.49
C ILE A 100 13.60 15.55 -4.97
N TYR A 101 13.23 16.68 -5.58
CA TYR A 101 13.62 17.04 -6.94
C TYR A 101 13.07 16.11 -8.03
N ILE A 102 11.88 15.53 -7.80
CA ILE A 102 11.17 14.74 -8.80
C ILE A 102 9.91 15.49 -9.24
N ASP A 103 9.82 15.78 -10.53
CA ASP A 103 8.64 16.35 -11.17
C ASP A 103 7.78 15.20 -11.73
N GLY A 104 6.74 14.83 -10.98
CA GLY A 104 5.75 13.86 -11.40
C GLY A 104 4.67 14.47 -12.29
N GLU A 105 4.46 13.91 -13.47
CA GLU A 105 3.30 14.17 -14.33
C GLU A 105 2.22 13.11 -14.03
N LEU A 106 0.99 13.55 -13.72
CA LEU A 106 -0.13 12.65 -13.50
C LEU A 106 -0.59 12.03 -14.83
N ASP A 107 -0.50 10.72 -14.95
CA ASP A 107 -0.91 9.95 -16.13
C ASP A 107 -2.18 9.14 -15.80
N LEU A 108 -3.34 9.65 -16.21
CA LEU A 108 -4.63 9.01 -15.92
C LEU A 108 -4.99 7.98 -16.98
N VAL A 109 -5.34 6.79 -16.52
CA VAL A 109 -5.68 5.64 -17.37
C VAL A 109 -7.11 5.21 -17.09
N ASP A 110 -7.84 4.85 -18.14
CA ASP A 110 -9.16 4.22 -17.96
C ASP A 110 -9.03 2.93 -17.14
N THR A 111 -10.03 2.66 -16.29
CA THR A 111 -10.03 1.49 -15.41
C THR A 111 -9.88 0.17 -16.19
N ALA A 112 -10.56 0.03 -17.34
CA ALA A 112 -10.51 -1.19 -18.13
C ALA A 112 -9.14 -1.43 -18.77
N LEU A 113 -8.34 -0.37 -18.93
CA LEU A 113 -7.00 -0.44 -19.51
C LEU A 113 -5.89 -0.57 -18.46
N TRP A 114 -6.19 -0.30 -17.18
CA TRP A 114 -5.20 -0.28 -16.10
C TRP A 114 -4.43 -1.60 -15.98
N PHE A 115 -5.13 -2.73 -15.87
CA PHE A 115 -4.49 -4.03 -15.69
C PHE A 115 -3.63 -4.43 -16.89
N ASN A 116 -4.04 -4.08 -18.12
CA ASN A 116 -3.21 -4.29 -19.31
C ASN A 116 -1.91 -3.49 -19.25
N LYS A 117 -1.96 -2.23 -18.81
CA LYS A 117 -0.79 -1.36 -18.67
C LYS A 117 0.19 -1.90 -17.62
N VAL A 118 -0.29 -2.25 -16.44
CA VAL A 118 0.59 -2.75 -15.36
C VAL A 118 1.11 -4.16 -15.64
N ALA A 119 0.33 -5.04 -16.28
CA ALA A 119 0.79 -6.36 -16.70
C ALA A 119 1.90 -6.29 -17.76
N ARG A 120 1.82 -5.32 -18.67
CA ARG A 120 2.87 -5.03 -19.66
C ARG A 120 4.05 -4.24 -19.09
N LYS A 121 4.00 -3.84 -17.82
CA LYS A 121 4.98 -2.97 -17.17
C LYS A 121 5.22 -1.66 -17.93
N ASP A 122 4.19 -1.17 -18.61
CA ASP A 122 4.23 0.09 -19.37
C ASP A 122 3.98 1.28 -18.44
N TYR A 123 4.84 1.47 -17.44
CA TYR A 123 4.75 2.57 -16.49
C TYR A 123 6.09 2.76 -15.75
N SER A 124 6.32 3.94 -15.19
CA SER A 124 7.49 4.21 -14.33
C SER A 124 7.11 4.11 -12.85
N VAL A 125 6.07 4.83 -12.44
CA VAL A 125 5.49 4.78 -11.10
C VAL A 125 4.00 4.52 -11.24
N GLY A 126 3.49 3.46 -10.63
CA GLY A 126 2.07 3.14 -10.61
C GLY A 126 1.51 3.36 -9.21
N LEU A 127 0.61 4.33 -9.04
CA LEU A 127 -0.14 4.43 -7.79
C LEU A 127 -1.40 3.57 -7.88
N ASN A 128 -1.55 2.65 -6.94
CA ASN A 128 -2.65 1.69 -6.93
C ASN A 128 -3.18 1.47 -5.51
N THR A 129 -4.50 1.40 -5.38
CA THR A 129 -5.19 0.86 -4.21
C THR A 129 -5.35 -0.65 -4.39
N THR A 130 -4.89 -1.41 -3.41
CA THR A 130 -4.97 -2.87 -3.40
C THR A 130 -6.09 -3.28 -2.45
N GLY A 131 -7.05 -4.06 -2.93
CA GLY A 131 -8.00 -4.73 -2.06
C GLY A 131 -7.55 -6.18 -1.87
N ASN A 132 -7.44 -6.60 -0.61
CA ASN A 132 -7.18 -7.98 -0.26
C ASN A 132 -8.50 -8.75 -0.18
N GLY A 133 -8.47 -10.03 -0.56
CA GLY A 133 -9.60 -10.92 -0.36
C GLY A 133 -9.83 -11.16 1.13
N VAL A 134 -8.76 -11.44 1.87
CA VAL A 134 -8.72 -11.70 3.30
C VAL A 134 -7.48 -11.06 3.91
N ASP A 135 -7.53 -10.63 5.16
CA ASP A 135 -6.35 -10.21 5.91
C ASP A 135 -5.58 -11.45 6.42
N ASP A 136 -4.88 -12.13 5.51
CA ASP A 136 -3.98 -13.24 5.83
C ASP A 136 -2.70 -13.18 4.98
N PRO A 137 -1.51 -13.47 5.56
CA PRO A 137 -0.24 -13.48 4.82
C PRO A 137 -0.22 -14.50 3.68
N ASP A 138 -0.96 -15.60 3.76
CA ASP A 138 -1.02 -16.63 2.69
C ASP A 138 -1.68 -16.09 1.42
N GLN A 139 -2.59 -15.12 1.56
CA GLN A 139 -3.12 -14.40 0.40
C GLN A 139 -2.18 -13.26 0.02
N THR A 140 -1.84 -12.39 0.98
CA THR A 140 -1.17 -11.12 0.67
C THR A 140 0.23 -11.32 0.08
N TYR A 141 1.05 -12.18 0.68
CA TYR A 141 2.44 -12.41 0.25
C TYR A 141 2.53 -13.15 -1.08
N PHE A 142 1.78 -14.25 -1.22
CA PHE A 142 1.78 -15.03 -2.45
C PHE A 142 1.22 -14.23 -3.63
N GLU A 143 0.20 -13.42 -3.40
CA GLU A 143 -0.44 -12.66 -4.47
C GLU A 143 0.39 -11.45 -4.89
N HIS A 144 0.96 -10.68 -3.97
CA HIS A 144 1.56 -9.39 -4.32
C HIS A 144 3.08 -9.39 -4.36
N TYR A 145 3.74 -10.36 -3.72
CA TYR A 145 5.17 -10.35 -3.46
C TYR A 145 5.90 -11.61 -3.96
N ALA A 146 5.19 -12.69 -4.30
CA ALA A 146 5.80 -13.86 -4.91
C ALA A 146 6.39 -13.53 -6.29
N CYS A 147 7.48 -14.20 -6.63
CA CYS A 147 8.31 -13.90 -7.79
C CYS A 147 7.59 -14.16 -9.11
N LYS A 148 6.71 -15.17 -9.15
CA LYS A 148 5.96 -15.57 -10.35
C LYS A 148 4.49 -15.19 -10.30
N SER A 149 4.07 -14.39 -9.31
CA SER A 149 2.68 -13.95 -9.25
C SER A 149 2.36 -13.01 -10.40
N GLU A 150 1.23 -13.25 -11.07
CA GLU A 150 0.68 -12.33 -12.07
C GLU A 150 0.28 -10.97 -11.48
N ARG A 151 0.07 -10.91 -10.16
CA ARG A 151 -0.26 -9.69 -9.40
C ARG A 151 0.97 -8.98 -8.82
N ASN A 152 2.17 -9.52 -9.04
CA ASN A 152 3.42 -8.79 -8.83
C ASN A 152 3.71 -7.84 -9.99
N TYR A 153 3.00 -6.70 -10.01
CA TYR A 153 3.11 -5.71 -11.08
C TYR A 153 4.46 -5.01 -11.15
N VAL A 154 5.19 -4.94 -10.03
CA VAL A 154 6.54 -4.35 -9.97
C VAL A 154 7.53 -5.29 -10.66
N GLY A 155 7.31 -6.60 -10.54
CA GLY A 155 8.18 -7.64 -11.09
C GLY A 155 9.54 -7.74 -10.42
N TYR A 156 9.71 -7.09 -9.26
CA TYR A 156 10.84 -7.32 -8.38
C TYR A 156 10.61 -8.63 -7.61
N CYS A 157 11.68 -9.37 -7.37
CA CYS A 157 11.66 -10.69 -6.74
C CYS A 157 12.88 -10.84 -5.84
N ASN A 158 12.63 -11.20 -4.58
CA ASN A 158 13.67 -11.68 -3.68
C ASN A 158 13.36 -13.13 -3.28
N PRO A 159 14.06 -14.13 -3.86
CA PRO A 159 13.83 -15.54 -3.56
C PRO A 159 14.08 -15.92 -2.10
N GLU A 160 14.94 -15.17 -1.38
CA GLU A 160 15.21 -15.46 0.03
C GLU A 160 14.03 -15.08 0.91
N ILE A 161 13.36 -13.96 0.63
CA ILE A 161 12.10 -13.59 1.29
C ILE A 161 10.99 -14.58 0.90
N GLU A 162 10.86 -14.92 -0.38
CA GLU A 162 9.82 -15.84 -0.87
C GLU A 162 9.91 -17.24 -0.23
N LYS A 163 11.11 -17.73 0.08
CA LYS A 163 11.30 -19.00 0.82
C LYS A 163 10.61 -19.02 2.19
N LEU A 164 10.42 -17.85 2.81
CA LEU A 164 9.76 -17.74 4.12
C LEU A 164 8.23 -17.87 4.02
N PHE A 165 7.63 -17.67 2.83
CA PHE A 165 6.19 -17.70 2.64
C PHE A 165 5.56 -19.07 2.96
N PRO A 166 6.06 -20.22 2.43
CA PRO A 166 5.54 -21.53 2.83
C PRO A 166 5.91 -21.89 4.28
N ILE A 167 7.01 -21.35 4.83
CA ILE A 167 7.40 -21.60 6.22
C ILE A 167 6.38 -20.98 7.17
N GLN A 168 5.99 -19.70 6.95
CA GLN A 168 4.96 -19.08 7.77
C GLN A 168 3.58 -19.72 7.58
N SER A 169 3.24 -20.15 6.35
CA SER A 169 1.97 -20.83 6.07
C SER A 169 1.88 -22.19 6.79
N ALA A 170 3.00 -22.91 6.92
CA ALA A 170 3.05 -24.21 7.59
C ALA A 170 3.21 -24.13 9.12
N GLU A 171 3.49 -22.95 9.68
CA GLU A 171 3.65 -22.76 11.14
C GLU A 171 2.29 -22.82 11.85
N ARG A 172 2.18 -23.75 12.81
CA ARG A 172 0.93 -24.03 13.53
C ARG A 172 0.79 -23.20 14.81
N ASP A 173 1.90 -22.74 15.36
CA ASP A 173 1.90 -21.85 16.51
C ASP A 173 1.64 -20.41 16.03
N ILE A 174 0.48 -19.86 16.41
CA ILE A 174 0.02 -18.55 15.95
C ILE A 174 1.01 -17.44 16.31
N GLU A 175 1.59 -17.48 17.50
CA GLU A 175 2.49 -16.42 17.97
C GLU A 175 3.87 -16.52 17.28
N LYS A 176 4.32 -17.73 16.95
CA LYS A 176 5.49 -17.91 16.08
C LYS A 176 5.21 -17.46 14.65
N ARG A 177 4.05 -17.80 14.09
CA ARG A 177 3.63 -17.36 12.74
C ARG A 177 3.61 -15.83 12.67
N LYS A 178 3.01 -15.14 13.64
CA LYS A 178 3.00 -13.66 13.72
C LYS A 178 4.40 -13.07 13.68
N LYS A 179 5.33 -13.57 14.51
CA LYS A 179 6.71 -13.06 14.53
C LYS A 179 7.42 -13.27 13.18
N LEU A 180 7.19 -14.41 12.55
CA LEU A 180 7.75 -14.69 11.22
C LEU A 180 7.14 -13.77 10.16
N VAL A 181 5.83 -13.51 10.23
CA VAL A 181 5.13 -12.57 9.36
C VAL A 181 5.68 -11.15 9.52
N TRP A 182 5.95 -10.69 10.75
CA TRP A 182 6.53 -9.37 11.00
C TRP A 182 7.95 -9.24 10.45
N GLU A 183 8.74 -10.31 10.53
CA GLU A 183 10.09 -10.35 9.96
C GLU A 183 10.05 -10.28 8.43
N ILE A 184 9.15 -11.05 7.79
CA ILE A 184 8.93 -10.99 6.35
C ILE A 184 8.49 -9.59 5.92
N ASP A 185 7.50 -9.02 6.61
CA ASP A 185 6.95 -7.70 6.30
C ASP A 185 8.07 -6.64 6.42
N LYS A 186 8.86 -6.66 7.51
CA LYS A 186 10.00 -5.76 7.68
C LYS A 186 10.98 -5.86 6.51
N GLN A 187 11.39 -7.06 6.10
CA GLN A 187 12.32 -7.23 4.99
C GLN A 187 11.75 -6.66 3.68
N ILE A 188 10.48 -6.91 3.39
CA ILE A 188 9.80 -6.35 2.20
C ILE A 188 9.77 -4.81 2.24
N LEU A 189 9.43 -4.24 3.40
CA LEU A 189 9.34 -2.80 3.57
C LEU A 189 10.72 -2.13 3.39
N GLU A 190 11.80 -2.76 3.86
CA GLU A 190 13.18 -2.25 3.73
C GLU A 190 13.67 -2.22 2.27
N GLU A 191 13.28 -3.21 1.46
CA GLU A 191 13.56 -3.24 0.01
C GLU A 191 12.82 -2.11 -0.73
N GLY A 192 11.59 -1.81 -0.31
CA GLY A 192 10.86 -0.61 -0.74
C GLY A 192 10.41 -0.60 -2.21
N PHE A 193 10.22 -1.78 -2.81
CA PHE A 193 9.77 -1.92 -4.21
C PHE A 193 8.25 -1.75 -4.39
N ARG A 194 7.46 -2.00 -3.33
CA ARG A 194 6.02 -1.72 -3.28
C ARG A 194 5.65 -1.08 -1.93
N PRO A 195 5.99 0.20 -1.69
CA PRO A 195 5.74 0.85 -0.42
C PRO A 195 4.24 0.97 -0.13
N ILE A 196 3.82 0.52 1.06
CA ILE A 196 2.48 0.81 1.56
C ILE A 196 2.44 2.26 2.05
N ILE A 197 1.43 2.99 1.61
CA ILE A 197 1.24 4.42 1.95
C ILE A 197 0.28 4.55 3.13
N MET A 198 -0.84 3.83 3.11
CA MET A 198 -1.84 3.82 4.17
C MET A 198 -2.75 2.60 4.05
N TRP A 199 -3.35 2.22 5.16
CA TRP A 199 -4.56 1.40 5.24
C TRP A 199 -5.76 2.34 5.40
N ASN A 200 -6.74 2.25 4.49
CA ASN A 200 -7.92 3.11 4.52
C ASN A 200 -9.01 2.52 5.41
N ALA A 201 -9.64 3.36 6.24
CA ALA A 201 -10.92 3.01 6.84
C ALA A 201 -12.05 3.41 5.88
N SER A 202 -13.04 2.52 5.72
CA SER A 202 -14.24 2.79 4.92
C SER A 202 -15.48 2.48 5.73
N GLY A 203 -16.48 3.35 5.62
CA GLY A 203 -17.81 3.14 6.16
C GLY A 203 -18.82 3.00 5.02
N THR A 204 -19.95 2.37 5.32
CA THR A 204 -21.10 2.32 4.43
C THR A 204 -22.33 2.89 5.14
N CYS A 205 -23.24 3.47 4.38
CA CYS A 205 -24.45 4.11 4.87
C CYS A 205 -25.66 3.51 4.15
N TRP A 206 -26.74 3.26 4.88
CA TRP A 206 -28.00 2.82 4.29
C TRP A 206 -29.18 3.44 5.04
N GLN A 207 -30.35 3.40 4.40
CA GLN A 207 -31.57 3.95 4.98
C GLN A 207 -32.06 3.10 6.16
N PRO A 208 -32.67 3.68 7.21
CA PRO A 208 -33.09 2.93 8.39
C PRO A 208 -34.09 1.79 8.12
N TYR A 209 -34.86 1.89 7.03
CA TYR A 209 -35.81 0.87 6.59
C TYR A 209 -35.16 -0.28 5.80
N VAL A 210 -33.87 -0.19 5.46
CA VAL A 210 -33.11 -1.31 4.88
C VAL A 210 -32.66 -2.22 6.01
N LYS A 211 -33.20 -3.44 6.05
CA LYS A 211 -32.92 -4.44 7.08
C LYS A 211 -32.17 -5.62 6.46
N GLY A 212 -31.53 -6.42 7.32
CA GLY A 212 -30.83 -7.63 6.90
C GLY A 212 -29.46 -7.41 6.24
N TYR A 213 -29.05 -6.17 5.96
CA TYR A 213 -27.72 -5.87 5.44
C TYR A 213 -26.64 -6.19 6.48
N ARG A 214 -25.67 -7.02 6.09
CA ARG A 214 -24.52 -7.41 6.92
C ARG A 214 -23.23 -6.97 6.23
N PRO A 215 -22.62 -5.85 6.64
CA PRO A 215 -21.34 -5.44 6.08
C PRO A 215 -20.27 -6.47 6.44
N MET A 216 -19.35 -6.72 5.52
CA MET A 216 -18.13 -7.47 5.83
C MET A 216 -17.16 -6.59 6.60
N VAL A 217 -16.39 -7.24 7.48
CA VAL A 217 -15.25 -6.65 8.17
C VAL A 217 -13.99 -7.02 7.39
N ASN A 218 -13.14 -6.03 7.10
CA ASN A 218 -11.85 -6.15 6.42
C ASN A 218 -11.87 -6.87 5.05
N SER A 219 -13.01 -6.87 4.36
CA SER A 219 -13.11 -7.36 2.98
C SER A 219 -14.17 -6.60 2.19
N LEU A 220 -13.79 -6.08 1.02
CA LEU A 220 -14.70 -5.42 0.08
C LEU A 220 -15.37 -6.42 -0.88
N TYR A 221 -14.80 -7.63 -1.02
CA TYR A 221 -15.18 -8.57 -2.08
C TYR A 221 -16.05 -9.73 -1.58
N ASN A 222 -15.85 -10.18 -0.34
CA ASN A 222 -16.35 -11.50 0.06
C ASN A 222 -17.79 -11.51 0.56
N GLY A 223 -18.42 -10.36 0.76
CA GLY A 223 -19.79 -10.30 1.32
C GLY A 223 -20.64 -9.14 0.82
N SER A 224 -20.45 -8.75 -0.45
CA SER A 224 -21.43 -7.94 -1.17
C SER A 224 -22.63 -8.82 -1.57
N ARG A 225 -23.37 -9.28 -0.55
CA ARG A 225 -24.49 -10.21 -0.62
C ARG A 225 -25.76 -9.49 -0.18
N PHE A 226 -26.79 -9.54 -1.00
CA PHE A 226 -28.06 -8.84 -0.76
C PHE A 226 -29.26 -9.79 -0.64
N GLU A 227 -29.01 -11.11 -0.58
CA GLU A 227 -30.05 -12.14 -0.47
C GLU A 227 -30.92 -12.03 0.79
N ASP A 228 -30.35 -11.55 1.89
CA ASP A 228 -31.05 -11.35 3.17
C ASP A 228 -31.58 -9.92 3.34
N VAL A 229 -31.37 -9.04 2.35
CA VAL A 229 -31.72 -7.63 2.45
C VAL A 229 -33.17 -7.39 2.05
N TRP A 230 -33.91 -6.71 2.92
CA TRP A 230 -35.31 -6.37 2.69
C TRP A 230 -35.63 -4.94 3.13
N LEU A 231 -36.76 -4.43 2.64
CA LEU A 231 -37.27 -3.10 2.96
C LEU A 231 -38.44 -3.22 3.93
N ASP A 232 -38.33 -2.57 5.08
CA ASP A 232 -39.39 -2.43 6.07
C ASP A 232 -40.31 -1.27 5.65
N LYS A 233 -41.09 -1.50 4.59
CA LYS A 233 -42.06 -0.58 4.00
C LYS A 233 -43.31 -1.30 3.52
#